data_AF-A0A1V5B9T2-F1
#
_entry.id   AF-A0A1V5B9T2-F1
#
_cell.length_a   1.000
_cell.length_b   1.000
_cell.length_c   1.000
_cell.angle_alpha   90.00
_cell.angle_beta   90.00
_cell.angle_gamma   90.00
#
_symmetry.space_group_name_H-M   'P 1'
#
loop_
_entity.id
_entity.type
_entity.pdbx_description
1 polymer ?
#
loop_
_entity_poly.entity_id
_entity_poly.type
_entity_poly.pdbx_seq_one_letter_code
_entity_poly.pdbx_strand_id
1 'polypeptide(L)'
;MPLKKWAKQKFFMTVTFQALTIGVPFCTYKLLFGLLALRAGEPNSILLALGWLIIAWSVADLLMNLARVFLDLTGRQSSIEYCTIAQAGKHFDQARLFLAIDTLVTFSIICFVLWSGWIVLLNRFESYLWYAATTLNLISISAVNVWIELFREHRSKAAMK
;
A
#
# COMPACT_ATOMS: atom_id res chain seq x y z
N MET A 1 -9.06 -22.46 -26.19
CA MET A 1 -8.14 -22.16 -25.07
C MET A 1 -7.79 -20.66 -24.88
N PRO A 2 -8.72 -19.68 -24.98
CA PRO A 2 -8.41 -18.26 -24.70
C PRO A 2 -8.61 -17.85 -23.23
N LEU A 3 -9.49 -18.51 -22.47
CA LEU A 3 -9.86 -18.09 -21.10
C LEU A 3 -8.70 -18.03 -20.09
N LYS A 4 -7.75 -18.97 -20.14
CA LYS A 4 -6.56 -18.96 -19.23
C LYS A 4 -5.63 -17.75 -19.47
N LYS A 5 -5.60 -17.20 -20.69
CA LYS A 5 -4.78 -16.03 -21.05
C LYS A 5 -5.37 -14.73 -20.50
N TRP A 6 -6.70 -14.60 -20.54
CA TRP A 6 -7.45 -13.46 -19.97
C TRP A 6 -7.48 -13.48 -18.44
N ALA A 7 -7.56 -14.66 -17.81
CA ALA A 7 -7.51 -14.80 -16.35
C ALA A 7 -6.16 -14.35 -15.75
N LYS A 8 -5.03 -14.70 -16.40
CA LYS A 8 -3.71 -14.19 -16.01
C LYS A 8 -3.57 -12.68 -16.28
N GLN A 9 -4.15 -12.16 -17.36
CA GLN A 9 -4.13 -10.72 -17.71
C GLN A 9 -4.67 -9.79 -16.63
N LYS A 10 -5.61 -10.26 -15.80
CA LYS A 10 -6.21 -9.45 -14.74
C LYS A 10 -5.63 -9.70 -13.35
N PHE A 11 -4.89 -10.78 -13.09
CA PHE A 11 -4.45 -11.16 -11.74
C PHE A 11 -3.66 -10.04 -11.04
N PHE A 12 -2.58 -9.55 -11.66
CA PHE A 12 -1.75 -8.46 -11.13
C PHE A 12 -2.48 -7.11 -11.06
N MET A 13 -3.59 -6.99 -11.78
CA MET A 13 -4.46 -5.81 -11.79
C MET A 13 -5.72 -6.02 -10.95
N THR A 14 -5.83 -7.14 -10.23
CA THR A 14 -6.97 -7.35 -9.34
C THR A 14 -6.85 -6.42 -8.14
N VAL A 15 -8.03 -5.99 -7.67
CA VAL A 15 -8.16 -5.21 -6.46
C VAL A 15 -7.56 -5.95 -5.28
N THR A 16 -7.81 -7.26 -5.19
CA THR A 16 -7.20 -8.12 -4.16
C THR A 16 -5.67 -8.12 -4.21
N PHE A 17 -5.06 -8.34 -5.38
CA PHE A 17 -3.60 -8.35 -5.49
C PHE A 17 -3.00 -7.00 -5.07
N GLN A 18 -3.54 -5.89 -5.57
CA GLN A 18 -3.04 -4.55 -5.24
C GLN A 18 -3.22 -4.21 -3.75
N ALA A 19 -4.37 -4.53 -3.16
CA ALA A 19 -4.62 -4.27 -1.74
C ALA A 19 -3.67 -5.09 -0.84
N LEU A 20 -3.44 -6.36 -1.16
CA LEU A 20 -2.58 -7.24 -0.36
C LEU A 20 -1.08 -6.95 -0.55
N THR A 21 -0.66 -6.53 -1.74
CA THR A 21 0.76 -6.37 -2.07
C THR A 21 1.27 -4.94 -2.08
N ILE A 22 0.37 -3.96 -2.10
CA ILE A 22 0.70 -2.54 -2.03
C ILE A 22 0.06 -1.92 -0.79
N GLY A 23 -1.24 -2.10 -0.61
CA GLY A 23 -2.00 -1.52 0.52
C GLY A 23 -1.54 -2.02 1.88
N VAL A 24 -1.47 -3.33 2.10
CA VAL A 24 -1.04 -3.92 3.39
C VAL A 24 0.40 -3.52 3.75
N PRO A 25 1.39 -3.57 2.84
CA PRO A 25 2.71 -3.02 3.11
C PRO A 25 2.69 -1.54 3.51
N PHE A 26 1.91 -0.70 2.83
CA PHE A 26 1.81 0.73 3.16
C PHE A 26 1.25 0.96 4.58
N CYS A 27 0.22 0.22 4.96
CA CYS A 27 -0.32 0.24 6.32
C CYS A 27 0.73 -0.22 7.35
N THR A 28 1.50 -1.25 7.00
CA THR A 28 2.57 -1.79 7.86
C THR A 28 3.65 -0.74 8.13
N TYR A 29 4.10 0.00 7.12
CA TYR A 29 5.08 1.07 7.31
C TYR A 29 4.58 2.18 8.22
N LYS A 30 3.34 2.64 8.04
CA LYS A 30 2.72 3.66 8.91
C LYS A 30 2.64 3.16 10.35
N LEU A 31 2.18 1.92 10.55
CA LEU A 31 2.06 1.32 11.88
C LEU A 31 3.42 1.24 12.58
N LEU A 32 4.43 0.69 11.91
CA LEU A 32 5.78 0.56 12.46
C LEU A 32 6.41 1.92 12.72
N PHE A 33 6.21 2.91 11.84
CA PHE A 33 6.66 4.27 12.08
C PHE A 33 5.99 4.92 13.29
N GLY A 34 4.69 4.73 13.47
CA GLY A 34 3.99 5.21 14.66
C GLY A 34 4.55 4.62 15.95
N LEU A 35 4.82 3.31 15.97
CA LEU A 35 5.48 2.65 17.10
C LEU A 35 6.90 3.19 17.36
N LEU A 36 7.68 3.41 16.30
CA LEU A 36 9.00 4.02 16.39
C LEU A 36 8.94 5.45 16.94
N ALA A 37 7.97 6.25 16.51
CA ALA A 37 7.75 7.60 17.02
C ALA A 37 7.40 7.61 18.51
N LEU A 38 6.60 6.64 18.99
CA LEU A 38 6.34 6.48 20.42
C LEU A 38 7.61 6.15 21.21
N ARG A 39 8.50 5.31 20.68
CA ARG A 39 9.76 4.92 21.36
C ARG A 39 10.82 6.02 21.35
N ALA A 40 10.96 6.72 20.22
CA ALA A 40 11.90 7.82 20.08
C ALA A 40 11.39 9.11 20.76
N GLY A 41 10.10 9.17 21.06
CA GLY A 41 9.39 10.36 21.52
C GLY A 41 9.34 10.57 23.02
N GLU A 42 9.92 9.73 23.87
CA GLU A 42 10.00 10.03 25.31
C GLU A 42 11.13 11.02 25.60
N PRO A 43 10.88 12.21 26.20
CA PRO A 43 9.63 12.72 26.81
C PRO A 43 8.85 13.78 25.98
N ASN A 44 9.04 13.87 24.67
CA ASN A 44 8.34 14.79 23.77
C ASN A 44 6.86 14.40 23.51
N SER A 45 5.94 15.05 24.21
CA SER A 45 4.49 14.85 24.10
C SER A 45 3.90 15.03 22.70
N ILE A 46 4.49 15.90 21.86
CA ILE A 46 4.01 16.11 20.47
C ILE A 46 4.30 14.88 19.63
N LEU A 47 5.50 14.31 19.78
CA LEU A 47 5.90 13.12 19.03
C LEU A 47 5.10 11.89 19.47
N LEU A 48 4.75 11.80 20.75
CA LEU A 48 3.83 10.78 21.28
C LEU A 48 2.43 10.90 20.67
N ALA A 49 1.87 12.11 20.63
CA ALA A 49 0.56 12.34 20.01
C ALA A 49 0.57 12.01 18.50
N LEU A 50 1.62 12.40 17.79
CA LEU A 50 1.83 12.06 16.39
C LEU A 50 1.92 10.54 16.18
N GLY A 51 2.66 9.83 17.02
CA GLY A 51 2.80 8.37 16.95
C GLY A 51 1.45 7.67 17.06
N TRP A 52 0.63 8.04 18.05
CA TRP A 52 -0.73 7.50 18.20
C TRP A 52 -1.65 7.84 17.03
N LEU A 53 -1.60 9.07 16.52
CA LEU A 53 -2.37 9.50 15.36
C LEU A 53 -2.05 8.63 14.13
N ILE A 54 -0.76 8.40 13.86
CA ILE A 54 -0.32 7.59 12.73
C ILE A 54 -0.71 6.12 12.92
N ILE A 55 -0.62 5.57 14.14
CA ILE A 55 -1.09 4.21 14.44
C ILE A 55 -2.58 4.09 14.11
N ALA A 56 -3.41 4.99 14.64
CA ALA A 56 -4.85 4.97 14.38
C ALA A 56 -5.18 5.06 12.88
N TRP A 57 -4.47 5.95 12.17
CA TRP A 57 -4.61 6.09 10.72
C TRP A 57 -4.20 4.81 9.97
N SER A 58 -3.09 4.18 10.35
CA SER A 58 -2.63 2.92 9.73
C SER A 58 -3.62 1.77 9.90
N VAL A 59 -4.29 1.70 11.06
CA VAL A 59 -5.30 0.68 11.34
C VAL A 59 -6.55 0.92 10.51
N ALA A 60 -6.99 2.19 10.38
CA ALA A 60 -8.13 2.54 9.53
C ALA A 60 -7.86 2.17 8.06
N ASP A 61 -6.68 2.50 7.53
CA ASP A 61 -6.28 2.14 6.16
C ASP A 61 -6.21 0.61 5.97
N LEU A 62 -5.72 -0.13 6.98
CA LEU A 62 -5.65 -1.59 6.92
C LEU A 62 -7.04 -2.20 6.85
N LEU A 63 -7.96 -1.76 7.71
CA LEU A 63 -9.35 -2.23 7.71
C LEU A 63 -10.03 -1.96 6.38
N MET A 64 -9.80 -0.79 5.78
CA MET A 64 -10.33 -0.47 4.46
C MET A 64 -9.76 -1.38 3.36
N ASN A 65 -8.46 -1.63 3.36
CA ASN A 65 -7.84 -2.54 2.40
C ASN A 65 -8.35 -3.97 2.55
N LEU A 66 -8.53 -4.47 3.78
CA LEU A 66 -9.09 -5.80 4.05
C LEU A 66 -10.56 -5.91 3.67
N ALA A 67 -11.38 -4.90 3.99
CA ALA A 67 -12.79 -4.86 3.57
C ALA A 67 -12.91 -4.91 2.05
N ARG A 68 -11.99 -4.25 1.34
CA ARG A 68 -11.97 -4.26 -0.12
C ARG A 68 -11.61 -5.62 -0.70
N VAL A 69 -10.61 -6.31 -0.13
CA VAL A 69 -10.29 -7.70 -0.47
C VAL A 69 -11.50 -8.60 -0.25
N PHE A 70 -12.18 -8.47 0.90
CA PHE A 70 -13.36 -9.25 1.21
C PHE A 70 -14.50 -9.02 0.19
N LEU A 71 -14.78 -7.77 -0.16
CA LEU A 71 -15.81 -7.44 -1.15
C LEU A 71 -15.48 -8.00 -2.54
N ASP A 72 -14.23 -7.85 -2.99
CA ASP A 72 -13.74 -8.39 -4.27
C ASP A 72 -13.90 -9.92 -4.32
N LEU A 73 -13.55 -10.63 -3.23
CA LEU A 73 -13.71 -12.08 -3.11
C LEU A 73 -15.17 -12.54 -3.11
N THR A 74 -16.11 -11.72 -2.59
CA THR A 74 -17.55 -12.01 -2.63
C THR A 74 -18.22 -11.64 -3.96
N GLY A 75 -17.46 -11.19 -4.96
CA GLY A 75 -17.96 -10.80 -6.28
C GLY A 75 -18.74 -9.49 -6.30
N ARG A 76 -18.69 -8.70 -5.22
CA ARG A 76 -19.31 -7.38 -5.14
C ARG A 76 -18.30 -6.32 -5.59
N GLN A 77 -18.67 -5.49 -6.57
CA GLN A 77 -17.85 -4.33 -6.91
C GLN A 77 -17.81 -3.37 -5.71
N SER A 78 -16.62 -3.18 -5.12
CA SER A 78 -16.47 -2.29 -3.98
C SER A 78 -16.61 -0.84 -4.43
N SER A 79 -17.53 -0.09 -3.82
CA SER A 79 -17.61 1.38 -3.91
C SER A 79 -16.62 2.09 -2.97
N ILE A 80 -15.71 1.33 -2.36
CA ILE A 80 -14.73 1.74 -1.35
C ILE A 80 -13.40 2.08 -2.02
N GLU A 81 -12.89 3.28 -1.75
CA GLU A 81 -11.60 3.79 -2.26
C GLU A 81 -10.39 3.21 -1.50
N TYR A 82 -9.18 3.38 -2.04
CA TYR A 82 -7.94 2.69 -1.62
C TYR A 82 -7.49 2.94 -0.16
N CYS A 83 -7.71 4.14 0.41
CA CYS A 83 -7.26 4.56 1.75
C CYS A 83 -8.24 5.54 2.41
N THR A 84 -8.14 5.75 3.71
CA THR A 84 -9.02 6.66 4.49
C THR A 84 -8.96 8.10 3.96
N ILE A 85 -7.76 8.53 3.56
CA ILE A 85 -7.53 9.83 2.93
C ILE A 85 -8.18 9.90 1.53
N ALA A 86 -8.14 8.83 0.73
CA ALA A 86 -8.84 8.77 -0.56
C ALA A 86 -10.37 8.75 -0.40
N GLN A 87 -10.88 8.14 0.68
CA GLN A 87 -12.29 8.18 1.03
C GLN A 87 -12.74 9.59 1.43
N ALA A 88 -11.91 10.34 2.15
CA ALA A 88 -12.16 11.77 2.41
C ALA A 88 -12.12 12.57 1.10
N GLY A 89 -11.15 12.29 0.22
CA GLY A 89 -11.03 12.88 -1.11
C GLY A 89 -12.20 12.60 -2.05
N LYS A 90 -12.95 11.49 -1.85
CA LYS A 90 -14.18 11.19 -2.59
C LYS A 90 -15.27 12.22 -2.34
N HIS A 91 -15.31 12.82 -1.15
CA HIS A 91 -16.23 13.93 -0.87
C HIS A 91 -15.89 15.19 -1.68
N PHE A 92 -14.64 15.32 -2.12
CA PHE A 92 -14.14 16.41 -2.96
C PHE A 92 -13.92 16.00 -4.43
N ASP A 93 -14.42 14.84 -4.85
CA ASP A 93 -14.26 14.26 -6.19
C ASP A 93 -12.80 14.10 -6.68
N GLN A 94 -11.84 14.06 -5.74
CA GLN A 94 -10.39 14.02 -5.99
C GLN A 94 -9.70 12.81 -5.37
N ALA A 95 -10.39 11.67 -5.23
CA ALA A 95 -9.88 10.47 -4.58
C ALA A 95 -8.47 10.03 -5.05
N ARG A 96 -8.15 10.20 -6.34
CA ARG A 96 -6.82 9.86 -6.90
C ARG A 96 -5.69 10.75 -6.39
N LEU A 97 -5.94 12.05 -6.21
CA LEU A 97 -4.94 12.99 -5.69
C LEU A 97 -4.61 12.65 -4.25
N PHE A 98 -5.65 12.41 -3.45
CA PHE A 98 -5.54 12.02 -2.06
C PHE A 98 -4.82 10.67 -1.86
N LEU A 99 -5.01 9.72 -2.77
CA LEU A 99 -4.23 8.48 -2.81
C LEU A 99 -2.75 8.72 -3.16
N ALA A 100 -2.47 9.63 -4.09
CA ALA A 100 -1.09 9.99 -4.44
C ALA A 100 -0.37 10.67 -3.26
N ILE A 101 -1.08 11.51 -2.50
CA ILE A 101 -0.57 12.12 -1.26
C ILE A 101 -0.29 11.04 -0.21
N ASP A 102 -1.22 10.11 0.01
CA ASP A 102 -1.04 8.99 0.94
C ASP A 102 0.21 8.16 0.61
N THR A 103 0.39 7.89 -0.68
CA THR A 103 1.56 7.19 -1.22
C THR A 103 2.85 7.99 -0.98
N LEU A 104 2.84 9.29 -1.27
CA LEU A 104 3.97 10.18 -1.05
C LEU A 104 4.37 10.21 0.44
N VAL A 105 3.41 10.39 1.34
CA VAL A 105 3.64 10.39 2.80
C VAL A 105 4.23 9.06 3.25
N THR A 106 3.70 7.94 2.76
CA THR A 106 4.23 6.61 3.09
C THR A 106 5.67 6.42 2.62
N PHE A 107 6.01 6.87 1.40
CA PHE A 107 7.39 6.84 0.94
C PHE A 107 8.30 7.76 1.74
N SER A 108 7.83 8.95 2.12
CA SER A 108 8.58 9.84 3.02
C SER A 108 8.87 9.20 4.37
N ILE A 109 7.91 8.46 4.94
CA ILE A 109 8.10 7.66 6.17
C ILE A 109 9.20 6.62 5.97
N ILE A 110 9.15 5.84 4.88
CA ILE A 110 10.16 4.81 4.58
C ILE A 110 11.55 5.45 4.49
N CYS A 111 11.68 6.51 3.69
CA CYS A 111 12.94 7.24 3.53
C CYS A 111 13.45 7.78 4.86
N PHE A 112 12.57 8.36 5.69
CA PHE A 112 12.93 8.89 7.00
C PHE A 112 13.44 7.78 7.93
N VAL A 113 12.75 6.65 8.03
CA VAL A 113 13.14 5.54 8.92
C VAL A 113 14.48 4.93 8.52
N LEU A 114 14.73 4.80 7.21
CA LEU A 114 16.00 4.29 6.69
C LEU A 114 17.14 5.28 6.88
N TRP A 115 16.92 6.56 6.56
CA TRP A 115 17.96 7.60 6.60
C TRP A 115 18.33 8.01 8.03
N SER A 116 17.34 8.15 8.92
CA SER A 116 17.56 8.55 10.32
C SER A 116 18.15 7.43 11.18
N GLY A 117 18.25 6.21 10.66
CA GLY A 117 18.70 5.03 11.40
C GLY A 117 17.66 4.45 12.36
N TRP A 118 16.43 5.00 12.40
CA TRP A 118 15.36 4.51 13.29
C TRP A 118 15.00 3.04 13.05
N ILE A 119 15.34 2.50 11.88
CA ILE A 119 15.18 1.08 11.58
C ILE A 119 15.81 0.15 12.65
N VAL A 120 16.86 0.60 13.35
CA VAL A 120 17.54 -0.20 14.39
C VAL A 120 16.74 -0.31 15.69
N LEU A 121 15.75 0.56 15.89
CA LEU A 121 14.86 0.56 17.07
C LEU A 121 13.67 -0.41 16.92
N LEU A 122 13.54 -1.05 15.75
CA LEU A 122 12.56 -2.10 15.55
C LEU A 122 13.01 -3.36 16.31
N ASN A 123 12.05 -4.00 16.99
CA ASN A 123 12.32 -5.33 17.54
C ASN A 123 12.39 -6.38 16.41
N ARG A 124 12.85 -7.58 16.74
CA ARG A 124 13.05 -8.64 15.74
C ARG A 124 11.81 -8.96 14.91
N PHE A 125 10.63 -9.00 15.54
CA PHE A 125 9.38 -9.28 14.85
C PHE A 125 8.98 -8.14 13.91
N GLU A 126 9.12 -6.90 14.37
CA GLU A 126 8.85 -5.71 13.57
C GLU A 126 9.81 -5.55 12.40
N SER A 127 11.09 -5.89 12.59
CA SER A 127 12.06 -5.94 11.48
C SER A 127 11.65 -6.96 10.44
N TYR A 128 11.19 -8.16 10.84
CA TYR A 128 10.68 -9.15 9.89
C TYR A 128 9.45 -8.65 9.15
N LEU A 129 8.52 -7.98 9.84
CA LEU A 129 7.36 -7.36 9.19
C LEU A 129 7.77 -6.27 8.21
N TRP A 130 8.73 -5.41 8.58
CA TRP A 130 9.27 -4.37 7.71
C TRP A 130 9.88 -4.98 6.45
N TYR A 131 10.77 -5.97 6.60
CA TYR A 131 11.41 -6.63 5.47
C TYR A 131 10.41 -7.35 4.58
N ALA A 132 9.44 -8.08 5.17
CA ALA A 132 8.39 -8.75 4.41
C ALA A 132 7.54 -7.74 3.63
N ALA A 133 7.14 -6.63 4.26
CA ALA A 133 6.41 -5.54 3.61
C ALA A 133 7.22 -4.93 2.46
N THR A 134 8.51 -4.67 2.64
CA THR A 134 9.40 -4.16 1.60
C THR A 134 9.56 -5.12 0.44
N THR A 135 9.86 -6.38 0.72
CA THR A 135 9.98 -7.41 -0.31
C THR A 135 8.68 -7.54 -1.09
N LEU A 136 7.55 -7.64 -0.41
CA LEU A 136 6.25 -7.79 -1.06
C LEU A 136 5.91 -6.56 -1.92
N ASN A 137 6.12 -5.35 -1.39
CA ASN A 137 5.82 -4.11 -2.09
C ASN A 137 6.68 -3.93 -3.34
N LEU A 138 8.00 -4.04 -3.21
CA LEU A 138 8.91 -3.79 -4.33
C LEU A 138 8.79 -4.85 -5.42
N ILE A 139 8.78 -6.14 -5.05
CA ILE A 139 8.63 -7.21 -6.04
C ILE A 139 7.30 -7.09 -6.77
N SER A 140 6.21 -6.75 -6.07
CA SER A 140 4.89 -6.65 -6.69
C SER A 140 4.79 -5.47 -7.64
N ILE A 141 5.33 -4.30 -7.27
CA ILE A 141 5.40 -3.13 -8.17
C ILE A 141 6.23 -3.47 -9.41
N SER A 142 7.41 -4.08 -9.24
CA SER A 142 8.24 -4.50 -10.36
C SER A 142 7.55 -5.52 -11.27
N ALA A 143 6.87 -6.52 -10.68
CA ALA A 143 6.12 -7.52 -11.44
C ALA A 143 4.96 -6.89 -12.23
N VAL A 144 4.21 -5.97 -11.62
CA VAL A 144 3.13 -5.22 -12.29
C VAL A 144 3.69 -4.40 -13.45
N ASN A 145 4.82 -3.70 -13.26
CA ASN A 145 5.44 -2.90 -14.32
C ASN A 145 5.92 -3.76 -15.49
N VAL A 146 6.61 -4.88 -15.21
CA VAL A 146 7.02 -5.84 -16.25
C VAL A 146 5.81 -6.39 -17.00
N TRP A 147 4.74 -6.72 -16.27
CA TRP A 147 3.50 -7.20 -16.86
C TRP A 147 2.89 -6.17 -17.82
N ILE A 148 2.75 -4.92 -17.38
CA ILE A 148 2.19 -3.83 -18.20
C ILE A 148 2.98 -3.69 -19.50
N GLU A 149 4.32 -3.72 -19.43
CA GLU A 149 5.17 -3.54 -20.61
C GLU A 149 5.07 -4.70 -21.60
N LEU A 150 5.10 -5.95 -21.10
CA LEU A 150 4.91 -7.15 -21.95
C LEU A 150 3.58 -7.11 -22.71
N PHE A 151 2.50 -6.63 -22.07
CA PHE A 151 1.21 -6.51 -22.73
C PHE A 151 1.09 -5.29 -23.65
N ARG A 152 1.88 -4.24 -23.43
CA ARG A 152 1.97 -3.10 -24.33
C ARG A 152 2.57 -3.52 -25.67
N GLU A 153 3.69 -4.26 -25.64
CA GLU A 153 4.32 -4.79 -26.86
C GLU A 153 3.40 -5.75 -27.64
N HIS A 154 2.70 -6.64 -26.94
CA HIS A 154 1.77 -7.56 -27.59
C HIS A 154 0.61 -6.85 -28.31
N ARG A 155 0.08 -5.76 -27.75
CA ARG A 155 -0.96 -4.95 -28.42
C ARG A 155 -0.42 -4.19 -29.63
N SER A 156 0.79 -3.63 -29.54
CA SER A 156 1.42 -2.94 -30.67
C SER A 156 1.65 -3.89 -31.86
N LYS A 157 2.15 -5.10 -31.61
CA LYS A 157 2.35 -6.13 -32.66
C LYS A 157 1.04 -6.65 -33.26
N ALA A 158 -0.05 -6.66 -32.49
CA ALA A 158 -1.36 -7.09 -32.97
C ALA A 158 -2.09 -6.01 -33.78
N ALA A 159 -1.78 -4.72 -33.59
CA ALA A 159 -2.35 -3.60 -34.36
C ALA A 159 -1.66 -3.36 -35.71
N MET A 160 -0.48 -3.94 -35.92
CA MET A 160 0.26 -3.92 -37.20
C MET A 160 -0.04 -5.12 -38.11
N LYS A 161 -0.90 -6.05 -37.67
CA LYS A 161 -1.38 -7.20 -38.45
C LYS A 161 -2.84 -6.99 -38.83
#